data_AF-A0A6S6M2F1-F1
#
_entry.id   AF-A0A6S6M2F1-F1
#
_cell.length_a   1.000
_cell.length_b   1.000
_cell.length_c   1.000
_cell.angle_alpha   90.00
_cell.angle_beta   90.00
_cell.angle_gamma   90.00
#
_symmetry.space_group_name_H-M   'P 1'
#
loop_
_entity.id
_entity.type
_entity.pdbx_description
1 polymer ?
#
loop_
_entity_poly.entity_id
_entity_poly.type
_entity_poly.pdbx_seq_one_letter_code
_entity_poly.pdbx_strand_id
1 'polypeptide(L)'
;MAVVHIDNLAPGMILSRNVCDRSGRMLLPSGAELTEKHFSIFRMWGVLEVEIVGEGVAEDPEAPQHEEVDPELLRQARAEVERLFVHNDPEHPAVKELLRICTERRAANAS
;
A
#
# COMPACT_ATOMS: atom_id res chain seq x y z
N MET A 1 12.21 -1.65 -7.72
CA MET A 1 10.79 -2.08 -7.71
C MET A 1 10.05 -1.07 -6.87
N ALA A 2 8.92 -0.55 -7.36
CA ALA A 2 8.14 0.47 -6.67
C ALA A 2 6.70 0.00 -6.53
N VAL A 3 6.11 0.21 -5.35
CA VAL A 3 4.67 0.03 -5.12
C VAL A 3 3.98 1.33 -5.55
N VAL A 4 2.98 1.22 -6.42
CA VAL A 4 2.28 2.38 -6.98
C VAL A 4 0.77 2.19 -6.77
N HIS A 5 0.12 3.24 -6.26
CA HIS A 5 -1.33 3.28 -6.14
C HIS A 5 -1.99 3.25 -7.52
N ILE A 6 -3.12 2.58 -7.63
CA ILE A 6 -3.83 2.37 -8.91
C ILE A 6 -4.14 3.66 -9.67
N ASP A 7 -4.37 4.75 -8.94
CA ASP A 7 -4.68 6.06 -9.53
C ASP A 7 -3.46 6.75 -10.15
N ASN A 8 -2.25 6.30 -9.79
CA ASN A 8 -0.98 6.84 -10.28
C ASN A 8 -0.37 5.95 -11.37
N LEU A 9 -1.11 4.96 -11.86
CA LEU A 9 -0.65 4.09 -12.94
C LEU A 9 -0.77 4.78 -14.29
N ALA A 10 0.28 4.68 -15.08
CA ALA A 10 0.30 5.14 -16.47
C ALA A 10 0.42 3.93 -17.42
N PRO A 11 -0.21 3.99 -18.62
CA PRO A 11 0.01 3.00 -19.65
C PRO A 11 1.50 2.87 -19.99
N GLY A 12 1.97 1.65 -20.27
CA GLY A 12 3.38 1.36 -20.54
C GLY A 12 4.21 0.95 -19.32
N MET A 13 3.70 1.11 -18.09
CA MET A 13 4.34 0.56 -16.89
C MET A 13 4.34 -0.98 -16.93
N ILE A 14 5.40 -1.63 -16.43
CA ILE A 14 5.53 -3.10 -16.45
C ILE A 14 5.39 -3.63 -15.02
N LEU A 15 4.56 -4.66 -14.81
CA LEU A 15 4.44 -5.29 -13.48
C LEU A 15 5.71 -6.04 -13.08
N SER A 16 6.18 -5.85 -11.85
CA SER A 16 7.29 -6.66 -11.30
C SER A 16 6.80 -7.98 -10.66
N ARG A 17 5.54 -8.03 -10.21
CA ARG A 17 4.91 -9.19 -9.57
C ARG A 17 3.55 -9.51 -10.18
N ASN A 18 3.10 -10.75 -10.01
CA ASN A 18 1.73 -11.14 -10.36
C ASN A 18 0.74 -10.34 -9.51
N VAL A 19 -0.32 -9.83 -10.15
CA VAL A 19 -1.46 -9.22 -9.46
C VAL A 19 -2.55 -10.28 -9.32
N CYS A 20 -2.99 -10.53 -8.09
CA CYS A 20 -4.05 -11.48 -7.78
C CYS A 20 -5.23 -10.76 -7.10
N ASP A 21 -6.43 -11.30 -7.23
CA ASP A 21 -7.59 -10.86 -6.46
C ASP A 21 -7.54 -11.40 -5.02
N ARG A 22 -8.56 -11.03 -4.22
CA ARG A 22 -8.69 -11.47 -2.81
C ARG A 22 -8.82 -13.00 -2.63
N SER A 23 -9.21 -13.73 -3.68
CA SER A 23 -9.31 -15.20 -3.66
C SER A 23 -8.00 -15.89 -4.08
N GLY A 24 -6.98 -15.12 -4.46
CA GLY A 24 -5.71 -15.64 -4.98
C GLY A 24 -5.76 -15.94 -6.49
N ARG A 25 -6.86 -15.63 -7.18
CA ARG A 25 -6.92 -15.76 -8.64
C ARG A 25 -6.07 -14.68 -9.28
N MET A 26 -5.16 -15.08 -10.15
CA MET A 26 -4.32 -14.14 -10.89
C MET A 26 -5.16 -13.32 -11.88
N LEU A 27 -5.01 -11.99 -11.80
CA LEU A 27 -5.61 -11.02 -12.70
C LEU A 27 -4.66 -10.66 -13.84
N LEU A 28 -3.37 -10.47 -13.53
CA LEU A 28 -2.35 -10.10 -14.51
C LEU A 28 -0.98 -10.67 -14.10
N PRO A 29 -0.20 -11.27 -15.02
CA PRO A 29 1.11 -11.82 -14.70
C PRO A 29 2.20 -10.73 -14.57
N SER A 30 3.27 -11.04 -13.84
CA SER A 30 4.51 -10.26 -13.84
C SER A 30 5.06 -10.12 -15.26
N GLY A 31 5.67 -8.98 -15.57
CA GLY A 31 6.18 -8.66 -16.90
C GLY A 31 5.10 -8.16 -17.87
N ALA A 32 3.83 -8.12 -17.47
CA ALA A 32 2.78 -7.53 -18.28
C ALA A 32 2.90 -6.00 -18.33
N GLU A 33 2.79 -5.44 -19.52
CA GLU A 33 2.66 -4.02 -19.75
C GLU A 33 1.23 -3.54 -19.43
N LEU A 34 1.13 -2.48 -18.64
CA LEU A 34 -0.13 -1.93 -18.18
C LEU A 34 -0.78 -1.08 -19.27
N THR A 35 -2.10 -1.19 -19.35
CA THR A 35 -2.95 -0.45 -20.29
C THR A 35 -4.13 0.10 -19.50
N GLU A 36 -4.85 1.09 -20.04
CA GLU A 36 -6.05 1.65 -19.40
C GLU A 36 -7.10 0.59 -19.05
N LYS A 37 -7.21 -0.45 -19.88
CA LYS A 37 -8.10 -1.59 -19.63
C LYS A 37 -7.72 -2.35 -18.35
N HIS A 38 -6.43 -2.48 -18.06
CA HIS A 38 -5.94 -3.13 -16.84
C HIS A 38 -6.31 -2.33 -15.59
N PHE A 39 -6.32 -0.99 -15.64
CA PHE A 39 -6.70 -0.15 -14.49
C PHE A 39 -8.17 -0.36 -14.11
N SER A 40 -9.05 -0.45 -15.10
CA SER A 40 -10.47 -0.75 -14.86
C SER A 40 -10.66 -2.14 -14.24
N ILE A 41 -9.89 -3.14 -14.67
CA ILE A 41 -9.90 -4.48 -14.06
C ILE A 41 -9.47 -4.39 -12.60
N PHE A 42 -8.36 -3.73 -12.31
CA PHE A 42 -7.87 -3.58 -10.94
C PHE A 42 -8.88 -2.89 -10.02
N ARG A 43 -9.52 -1.79 -10.48
CA ARG A 43 -10.60 -1.11 -9.72
C ARG A 43 -11.78 -2.02 -9.46
N MET A 44 -12.23 -2.76 -10.47
CA MET A 44 -13.36 -3.70 -10.35
C MET A 44 -13.10 -4.81 -9.32
N TRP A 45 -11.84 -5.25 -9.21
CA TRP A 45 -11.42 -6.28 -8.26
C TRP A 45 -10.90 -5.74 -6.92
N GLY A 46 -10.97 -4.42 -6.71
CA GLY A 46 -10.54 -3.77 -5.47
C GLY A 46 -9.04 -3.85 -5.21
N VAL A 47 -8.22 -3.92 -6.26
CA VAL A 47 -6.77 -3.80 -6.17
C VAL A 47 -6.42 -2.32 -6.00
N LEU A 48 -5.76 -1.99 -4.89
CA LEU A 48 -5.39 -0.61 -4.55
C LEU A 48 -3.97 -0.25 -5.03
N GLU A 49 -3.07 -1.23 -5.05
CA GLU A 49 -1.66 -1.02 -5.33
C GLU A 49 -1.08 -2.19 -6.13
N VAL A 50 -0.14 -1.89 -7.01
CA VAL A 50 0.63 -2.88 -7.78
C VAL A 50 2.11 -2.56 -7.70
N GLU A 51 2.97 -3.57 -7.84
CA GLU A 51 4.40 -3.31 -7.99
C GLU A 51 4.80 -3.27 -9.47
N ILE A 52 5.61 -2.28 -9.82
CA ILE A 52 6.12 -2.08 -11.17
C ILE A 52 7.65 -2.19 -11.24
N VAL A 53 8.14 -2.58 -12.42
CA VAL A 53 9.54 -2.56 -12.81
C VAL A 53 9.94 -1.12 -13.11
N GLY A 54 10.63 -0.49 -12.17
CA GLY A 54 11.13 0.88 -12.31
C GLY A 54 11.95 1.32 -11.10
N GLU A 55 12.91 2.21 -11.38
CA GLU A 55 13.59 3.09 -10.44
C GLU A 55 12.94 4.48 -10.58
N GLY A 56 12.29 4.98 -9.53
CA GLY A 56 11.87 6.39 -9.47
C GLY A 56 10.72 6.82 -10.38
N VAL A 57 9.57 6.13 -10.35
CA VAL A 57 8.31 6.84 -10.69
C VAL A 57 8.04 7.78 -9.52
N ALA A 58 8.10 9.07 -9.83
CA ALA A 58 8.02 10.17 -8.88
C ALA A 58 6.92 9.93 -7.85
N GLU A 59 7.30 10.07 -6.58
CA GLU A 59 6.39 10.45 -5.52
C GLU A 59 5.56 11.62 -6.04
N ASP A 60 4.27 11.38 -6.18
CA ASP A 60 3.31 12.38 -6.61
C ASP A 60 3.39 13.55 -5.61
N PRO A 61 3.62 14.81 -6.03
CA PRO A 61 3.59 15.95 -5.11
C PRO A 61 2.19 16.18 -4.49
N GLU A 62 1.17 15.47 -4.99
CA GLU A 62 -0.20 15.40 -4.48
C GLU A 62 -0.55 14.06 -3.80
N ALA A 63 0.42 13.15 -3.58
CA ALA A 63 0.29 12.25 -2.45
C ALA A 63 -0.06 13.16 -1.26
N PRO A 64 -1.05 12.82 -0.39
CA PRO A 64 -1.22 13.57 0.84
C PRO A 64 0.18 13.61 1.43
N GLN A 65 0.75 14.80 1.47
CA GLN A 65 2.03 15.02 2.12
C GLN A 65 1.80 14.30 3.43
N HIS A 66 2.55 13.22 3.66
CA HIS A 66 2.68 12.75 5.01
C HIS A 66 3.19 14.00 5.70
N GLU A 67 2.29 14.78 6.32
CA GLU A 67 2.65 15.69 7.38
C GLU A 67 3.61 14.83 8.17
N GLU A 68 4.88 15.20 8.15
CA GLU A 68 5.94 14.42 8.78
C GLU A 68 5.48 14.27 10.22
N VAL A 69 4.84 13.13 10.49
CA VAL A 69 4.17 12.89 11.75
C VAL A 69 5.31 12.94 12.73
N ASP A 70 5.20 13.85 13.72
CA ASP A 70 6.23 14.02 14.73
C ASP A 70 6.68 12.62 15.18
N PRO A 71 7.98 12.28 15.06
CA PRO A 71 8.49 10.97 15.44
C PRO A 71 8.07 10.55 16.85
N GLU A 72 7.88 11.53 17.74
CA GLU A 72 7.39 11.29 19.09
C GLU A 72 5.89 10.89 19.12
N LEU A 73 5.04 11.54 18.32
CA LEU A 73 3.64 11.14 18.16
C LEU A 73 3.53 9.75 17.52
N LEU A 74 4.38 9.44 16.55
CA LEU A 74 4.42 8.12 15.91
C LEU A 74 4.86 7.04 16.91
N ARG A 75 5.85 7.32 17.75
CA ARG A 75 6.31 6.43 18.82
C ARG A 75 5.21 6.16 19.86
N GLN A 76 4.50 7.20 20.28
CA GLN A 76 3.38 7.08 21.23
C GLN A 76 2.22 6.29 20.63
N ALA A 77 1.82 6.63 19.40
CA ALA A 77 0.79 5.90 18.66
C ALA A 77 1.14 4.42 18.51
N ARG A 78 2.40 4.11 18.17
CA ARG A 78 2.87 2.72 18.06
C ARG A 78 2.72 1.97 19.38
N ALA A 79 3.15 2.56 20.49
CA ALA A 79 3.04 1.93 21.81
C ALA A 79 1.59 1.68 22.24
N GLU A 80 0.66 2.57 21.88
CA GLU A 80 -0.77 2.37 22.14
C GLU A 80 -1.35 1.25 21.27
N VAL A 81 -1.06 1.28 19.97
CA VAL A 81 -1.57 0.29 19.01
C VAL A 81 -1.02 -1.10 19.34
N GLU A 82 0.26 -1.24 19.69
CA GLU A 82 0.83 -2.53 20.11
C GLU A 82 0.11 -3.14 21.32
N ARG A 83 -0.37 -2.32 22.27
CA ARG A 83 -1.17 -2.82 23.40
C ARG A 83 -2.51 -3.38 22.96
N LEU A 84 -3.16 -2.77 21.97
CA LEU A 84 -4.45 -3.26 21.43
C LEU A 84 -4.28 -4.61 20.71
N PHE A 85 -3.09 -4.85 20.14
CA PHE A 85 -2.79 -6.05 19.37
C PHE A 85 -2.03 -7.13 20.15
N VAL A 86 -1.84 -6.97 21.47
CA VAL A 86 -1.01 -7.87 22.31
C VAL A 86 -1.36 -9.36 22.24
N HIS A 87 -2.60 -9.70 21.87
CA HIS A 87 -3.07 -11.08 21.73
C HIS A 87 -3.03 -11.62 20.29
N ASN A 88 -2.55 -10.82 19.33
CA ASN A 88 -2.41 -11.23 17.95
C ASN A 88 -0.99 -11.72 17.68
N ASP A 89 -0.85 -12.59 16.68
CA ASP A 89 0.46 -12.94 16.14
C ASP A 89 1.02 -11.74 15.35
N PRO A 90 2.11 -11.09 15.82
CA PRO A 90 2.68 -9.94 15.14
C PRO A 90 3.33 -10.32 13.81
N GLU A 91 3.62 -11.60 13.55
CA GLU A 91 4.22 -12.05 12.30
C GLU A 91 3.18 -12.31 11.21
N HIS A 92 1.91 -12.41 11.56
CA HIS A 92 0.83 -12.62 10.60
C HIS A 92 0.73 -11.41 9.64
N PRO A 93 0.79 -11.60 8.31
CA PRO A 93 0.84 -10.50 7.34
C PRO A 93 -0.28 -9.46 7.50
N ALA A 94 -1.52 -9.91 7.77
CA ALA A 94 -2.64 -9.00 8.01
C ALA A 94 -2.50 -8.20 9.32
N VAL A 95 -1.89 -8.76 10.36
CA VAL A 95 -1.69 -8.08 11.64
C VAL A 95 -0.59 -7.03 11.49
N LYS A 96 0.50 -7.34 10.79
CA LYS A 96 1.55 -6.37 10.44
C LYS A 96 0.97 -5.15 9.73
N GLU A 97 0.11 -5.39 8.75
CA GLU A 97 -0.49 -4.30 7.98
C GLU A 97 -1.48 -3.47 8.82
N LEU A 98 -2.29 -4.13 9.67
CA LEU A 98 -3.16 -3.43 10.61
C LEU A 98 -2.37 -2.58 11.61
N LEU A 99 -1.27 -3.10 12.15
CA LEU A 99 -0.37 -2.37 13.05
C LEU A 99 0.17 -1.10 12.37
N ARG A 100 0.62 -1.21 11.11
CA ARG A 100 1.11 -0.08 10.31
C ARG A 100 0.04 0.99 10.12
N ILE A 101 -1.12 0.62 9.54
CA ILE A 101 -2.22 1.54 9.24
C ILE A 101 -2.77 2.20 10.51
N CYS A 102 -2.98 1.43 11.58
CA CYS A 102 -3.49 1.96 12.84
C CYS A 102 -2.50 2.94 13.49
N THR A 103 -1.19 2.67 13.41
CA THR A 103 -0.16 3.56 13.95
C THR A 103 -0.14 4.89 13.20
N GLU A 104 -0.12 4.86 11.87
CA GLU A 104 -0.14 6.06 11.02
C GLU A 104 -1.39 6.92 11.30
N ARG A 105 -2.58 6.29 11.31
CA ARG A 105 -3.84 7.01 11.57
C ARG A 105 -3.91 7.56 12.98
N ARG A 106 -3.42 6.82 13.98
CA ARG A 106 -3.46 7.26 15.38
C ARG A 106 -2.56 8.47 15.60
N ALA A 107 -1.42 8.50 14.93
CA ALA A 107 -0.47 9.58 15.02
C ALA A 107 -0.93 10.84 14.26
N ALA A 108 -1.52 10.68 13.07
CA ALA A 108 -2.12 11.78 12.31
C ALA A 108 -3.37 12.40 12.98
N ASN A 109 -4.08 11.65 13.83
CA ASN A 109 -5.23 12.15 14.60
C ASN A 109 -4.85 12.70 15.98
N ALA A 110 -3.57 12.70 16.36
CA ALA A 110 -3.10 13.17 17.67
C ALA A 110 -2.62 14.64 17.66
N SER A 111 -2.59 15.27 16.47
CA SER A 111 -2.25 16.67 16.22
C SER A 111 -3.44 17.62 16.38
#